data_AF-A0A1B0D8K8-F1
#
_entry.id   AF-A0A1B0D8K8-F1
#
_cell.length_a   1.000
_cell.length_b   1.000
_cell.length_c   1.000
_cell.angle_alpha   90.00
_cell.angle_beta   90.00
_cell.angle_gamma   90.00
#
_symmetry.space_group_name_H-M   'P 1'
#
loop_
_entity.id
_entity.type
_entity.pdbx_description
1 polymer ?
#
loop_
_entity_poly.entity_id
_entity_poly.type
_entity_poly.pdbx_seq_one_letter_code
_entity_poly.pdbx_strand_id
1 'polypeptide(L)'
;MCTSFLCVDEGWKLNRTNYYQEGWLATGNIRGIVGVTFSTSHCKKNMEFPLRTNYNLRGHRAEVILVKWNEPYQKLASCDSSGIIFVWIKYEGRWSIELINDRNTPVTHFAWSHDGRMALICYQDGFVLVGSVAGQRYWSSMLNLNATITCGIWTPDDQQVFVQFSLIN
;
A
#
# COMPACT_ATOMS: atom_id res chain seq x y z
N MET A 1 5.19 1.58 -13.54
CA MET A 1 5.35 0.35 -12.73
C MET A 1 5.47 0.78 -11.27
N CYS A 2 4.53 0.36 -10.42
CA CYS A 2 4.57 0.62 -8.98
C CYS A 2 5.04 -0.65 -8.24
N THR A 3 5.85 -0.50 -7.19
CA THR A 3 6.45 -1.63 -6.47
C THR A 3 6.46 -1.39 -4.96
N SER A 4 6.23 -2.42 -4.16
CA SER A 4 6.34 -2.39 -2.70
C SER A 4 6.88 -3.72 -2.19
N PHE A 5 7.68 -3.69 -1.13
CA PHE A 5 8.23 -4.89 -0.49
C PHE A 5 7.66 -5.07 0.92
N LEU A 6 7.43 -6.31 1.33
CA LEU A 6 7.03 -6.70 2.68
C LEU A 6 8.03 -7.74 3.18
N CYS A 7 8.73 -7.45 4.27
CA CYS A 7 9.61 -8.45 4.87
C CYS A 7 8.84 -9.48 5.72
N VAL A 8 9.43 -10.66 5.88
CA VAL A 8 8.92 -11.76 6.71
C VAL A 8 9.59 -11.79 8.11
N ASP A 9 10.43 -10.82 8.46
CA ASP A 9 11.15 -10.84 9.76
C ASP A 9 10.22 -10.70 10.98
N GLU A 10 10.52 -11.42 12.07
CA GLU A 10 9.66 -11.53 13.27
C GLU A 10 9.71 -10.32 14.21
N GLY A 11 10.28 -9.18 13.79
CA GLY A 11 10.22 -7.97 14.61
C GLY A 11 10.97 -6.75 14.09
N TRP A 12 10.61 -5.60 14.65
CA TRP A 12 11.13 -4.25 14.34
C TRP A 12 12.57 -3.99 14.80
N LYS A 13 13.34 -5.03 15.15
CA LYS A 13 14.72 -4.83 15.61
C LYS A 13 15.62 -4.62 14.40
N LEU A 14 15.89 -3.36 14.11
CA LEU A 14 16.94 -2.90 13.19
C LEU A 14 18.31 -3.43 13.65
N ASN A 15 18.64 -4.65 13.26
CA ASN A 15 19.96 -5.22 13.44
C ASN A 15 20.71 -5.07 12.11
N ARG A 16 21.86 -4.40 12.14
CA ARG A 16 22.68 -4.13 10.94
C ARG A 16 23.10 -5.41 10.18
N THR A 17 22.98 -6.58 10.80
CA THR A 17 23.28 -7.88 10.17
C THR A 17 22.07 -8.56 9.49
N ASN A 18 20.84 -8.15 9.79
CA ASN A 18 19.60 -8.71 9.22
C ASN A 18 18.85 -7.62 8.46
N TYR A 19 19.42 -7.15 7.35
CA TYR A 19 18.60 -6.46 6.34
C TYR A 19 17.49 -7.40 5.85
N TYR A 20 16.42 -6.85 5.29
CA TYR A 20 15.33 -7.60 4.67
C TYR A 20 15.83 -8.70 3.70
N GLN A 21 16.12 -9.90 4.20
CA GLN A 21 16.79 -10.96 3.42
C GLN A 21 15.78 -11.74 2.59
N GLU A 22 14.52 -11.75 3.01
CA GLU A 22 13.40 -12.35 2.29
C GLU A 22 12.09 -11.61 2.52
N GLY A 23 11.15 -11.78 1.58
CA GLY A 23 9.89 -11.06 1.62
C GLY A 23 9.05 -11.20 0.38
N TRP A 24 7.91 -10.51 0.38
CA TRP A 24 6.97 -10.44 -0.72
C TRP A 24 7.12 -9.11 -1.47
N LEU A 25 7.50 -9.19 -2.74
CA LEU A 25 7.48 -8.07 -3.67
C LEU A 25 6.10 -8.01 -4.33
N ALA A 26 5.43 -6.86 -4.21
CA ALA A 26 4.19 -6.56 -4.92
C ALA A 26 4.45 -5.57 -6.05
N THR A 27 3.81 -5.78 -7.20
CA THR A 27 3.88 -4.90 -8.37
C THR A 27 2.51 -4.76 -9.03
N GLY A 28 2.17 -3.56 -9.48
CA GLY A 28 0.98 -3.29 -10.29
C GLY A 28 1.32 -3.18 -11.78
N ASN A 29 0.38 -3.50 -12.67
CA ASN A 29 0.56 -3.35 -14.11
C ASN A 29 -0.63 -2.70 -14.84
N ILE A 30 -0.42 -2.39 -16.12
CA ILE A 30 -1.40 -1.74 -17.01
C ILE A 30 -2.68 -2.54 -17.27
N ARG A 31 -2.70 -3.84 -16.91
CA ARG A 31 -3.85 -4.73 -17.10
C ARG A 31 -4.70 -4.90 -15.84
N GLY A 32 -4.49 -4.09 -14.80
CA GLY A 32 -5.25 -4.20 -13.57
C GLY A 32 -4.86 -5.39 -12.69
N ILE A 33 -3.69 -5.99 -12.91
CA ILE A 33 -3.20 -7.13 -12.13
C ILE A 33 -2.17 -6.64 -11.11
N VAL A 34 -2.32 -7.10 -9.88
CA VAL A 34 -1.28 -6.99 -8.84
C VAL A 34 -0.53 -8.32 -8.78
N GLY A 35 0.72 -8.32 -9.21
CA GLY A 35 1.63 -9.45 -9.08
C GLY A 35 2.31 -9.44 -7.71
N VAL A 36 2.27 -10.55 -6.98
CA VAL A 36 2.94 -10.70 -5.67
C VAL A 36 3.88 -11.90 -5.74
N THR A 37 5.17 -11.66 -5.52
CA THR A 37 6.24 -12.64 -5.68
C THR A 37 7.12 -12.72 -4.44
N PHE A 38 7.35 -13.92 -3.92
CA PHE A 38 8.33 -14.13 -2.86
C PHE A 38 9.74 -14.04 -3.43
N SER A 39 10.60 -13.27 -2.78
CA SER A 39 12.00 -13.09 -3.14
C SER A 39 12.88 -13.27 -1.91
N THR A 40 14.04 -13.90 -2.09
CA THR A 40 15.04 -14.08 -1.05
C THR A 40 16.44 -13.80 -1.60
N SER A 41 17.32 -13.32 -0.74
CA SER A 41 18.75 -13.12 -1.00
C SER A 41 19.62 -14.19 -0.34
N HIS A 42 19.01 -15.16 0.37
CA HIS A 42 19.74 -16.23 1.03
C HIS A 42 20.41 -17.18 0.00
N CYS A 43 21.71 -17.45 0.21
CA CYS A 43 22.49 -18.34 -0.65
C CYS A 43 22.51 -19.81 -0.18
N LYS A 44 21.88 -20.14 0.96
CA LYS A 44 22.01 -21.46 1.62
C LYS A 44 20.96 -22.46 1.14
N LYS A 45 21.37 -23.73 1.00
CA LYS A 45 20.61 -24.82 0.35
C LYS A 45 19.47 -25.45 1.18
N ASN A 46 19.32 -25.13 2.47
CA ASN A 46 18.37 -25.82 3.37
C ASN A 46 17.29 -24.88 3.93
N MET A 47 16.57 -24.16 3.05
CA MET A 47 15.49 -23.27 3.46
C MET A 47 14.15 -23.78 2.93
N GLU A 48 13.12 -23.77 3.78
CA GLU A 48 11.75 -24.09 3.37
C GLU A 48 11.11 -22.87 2.72
N PHE A 49 10.87 -22.95 1.41
CA PHE A 49 10.18 -21.90 0.67
C PHE A 49 8.66 -22.02 0.81
N PRO A 50 7.92 -20.91 0.65
CA PRO A 50 6.48 -20.98 0.53
C PRO A 50 6.07 -21.91 -0.61
N LEU A 51 5.07 -22.77 -0.38
CA LEU A 51 4.54 -23.71 -1.38
C LEU A 51 4.22 -23.05 -2.73
N ARG A 52 3.76 -21.79 -2.68
CA ARG A 52 3.54 -20.95 -3.84
C ARG A 52 4.20 -19.61 -3.63
N THR A 53 5.09 -19.26 -4.55
CA THR A 53 5.89 -18.03 -4.53
C THR A 53 5.36 -16.93 -5.42
N ASN A 54 4.39 -17.18 -6.30
CA ASN A 54 3.88 -16.20 -7.27
C ASN A 54 2.35 -16.14 -7.30
N TYR A 55 1.77 -14.95 -7.13
CA TYR A 55 0.33 -14.69 -7.16
C TYR A 55 -0.01 -13.57 -8.13
N ASN A 56 -1.18 -13.68 -8.76
CA ASN A 56 -1.78 -12.65 -9.60
C ASN A 56 -3.14 -12.29 -9.02
N LEU A 57 -3.21 -11.18 -8.28
CA LEU A 57 -4.45 -10.67 -7.70
C LEU A 57 -5.18 -9.87 -8.77
N ARG A 58 -6.45 -10.19 -8.98
CA ARG A 58 -7.28 -9.63 -10.05
C ARG A 58 -8.53 -9.01 -9.45
N GLY A 59 -8.95 -7.89 -10.03
CA GLY A 59 -10.17 -7.20 -9.65
C GLY A 59 -10.23 -5.79 -10.24
N HIS A 60 -9.07 -5.11 -10.34
CA HIS A 60 -9.01 -3.78 -10.92
C HIS A 60 -9.36 -3.85 -12.41
N ARG A 61 -10.04 -2.82 -12.88
CA ARG A 61 -10.47 -2.69 -14.29
C ARG A 61 -9.64 -1.68 -15.07
N ALA A 62 -8.73 -1.00 -14.40
CA ALA A 62 -7.80 -0.03 -14.97
C ALA A 62 -6.36 -0.33 -14.53
N GLU A 63 -5.39 0.44 -15.03
CA GLU A 63 -3.98 0.30 -14.68
C GLU A 63 -3.79 0.45 -13.16
N VAL A 64 -3.06 -0.49 -12.54
CA VAL A 64 -2.65 -0.35 -11.13
C VAL A 64 -1.48 0.63 -11.05
N ILE A 65 -1.74 1.80 -10.48
CA ILE A 65 -0.78 2.90 -10.38
C ILE A 65 -0.04 2.93 -9.04
N LEU A 66 -0.59 2.31 -8.00
CA LEU A 66 0.00 2.26 -6.66
C LEU A 66 -0.15 0.87 -6.04
N VAL A 67 0.89 0.42 -5.34
CA VAL A 67 0.86 -0.73 -4.43
C VAL A 67 1.64 -0.38 -3.17
N LYS A 68 1.09 -0.67 -1.99
CA LYS A 68 1.69 -0.33 -0.69
C LYS A 68 1.38 -1.39 0.36
N TRP A 69 2.42 -2.02 0.90
CA TRP A 69 2.29 -2.94 2.02
C TRP A 69 2.05 -2.20 3.34
N ASN A 70 1.19 -2.80 4.16
CA ASN A 70 1.03 -2.53 5.57
C ASN A 70 1.67 -3.70 6.31
N GLU A 71 2.91 -3.55 6.75
CA GLU A 71 3.65 -4.63 7.40
C GLU A 71 3.04 -5.06 8.74
N PRO A 72 2.64 -4.15 9.66
CA PRO A 72 2.01 -4.54 10.93
C PRO A 72 0.78 -5.44 10.78
N TYR A 73 -0.06 -5.16 9.79
CA TYR A 73 -1.31 -5.90 9.58
C TYR A 73 -1.25 -6.91 8.42
N GLN A 74 -0.09 -7.05 7.78
CA GLN A 74 0.13 -7.96 6.65
C GLN A 74 -0.90 -7.77 5.51
N LYS A 75 -1.28 -6.51 5.26
CA LYS A 75 -2.23 -6.15 4.20
C LYS A 75 -1.51 -5.49 3.03
N LEU A 76 -2.04 -5.66 1.82
CA LEU A 76 -1.55 -4.97 0.63
C LEU A 76 -2.63 -4.01 0.14
N ALA A 77 -2.33 -2.72 0.08
CA ALA A 77 -3.15 -1.76 -0.66
C ALA A 77 -2.72 -1.74 -2.13
N SER A 78 -3.69 -1.69 -3.04
CA SER A 78 -3.48 -1.32 -4.44
C SER A 78 -4.49 -0.28 -4.88
N CYS A 79 -4.08 0.64 -5.75
CA CYS A 79 -4.96 1.63 -6.34
C CYS A 79 -4.81 1.62 -7.86
N ASP A 80 -5.94 1.70 -8.57
CA ASP A 80 -5.94 1.89 -10.01
C ASP A 80 -6.10 3.35 -10.44
N SER A 81 -5.91 3.60 -11.74
CA SER A 81 -5.98 4.94 -12.33
C SER A 81 -7.38 5.55 -12.33
N SER A 82 -8.44 4.77 -12.06
CA SER A 82 -9.79 5.28 -11.82
C SER A 82 -10.04 5.70 -10.36
N GLY A 83 -9.09 5.42 -9.46
CA GLY A 83 -9.19 5.77 -8.04
C GLY A 83 -9.86 4.71 -7.18
N ILE A 84 -10.06 3.49 -7.69
CA ILE A 84 -10.51 2.36 -6.86
C ILE A 84 -9.31 1.85 -6.08
N ILE A 85 -9.48 1.73 -4.77
CA ILE A 85 -8.51 1.10 -3.87
C ILE A 85 -9.04 -0.25 -3.41
N PHE A 86 -8.20 -1.27 -3.49
CA PHE A 86 -8.41 -2.54 -2.81
C PHE A 86 -7.39 -2.74 -1.70
N VAL A 87 -7.85 -3.27 -0.59
CA VAL A 87 -7.00 -3.80 0.48
C VAL A 87 -7.11 -5.32 0.45
N TRP A 88 -6.00 -5.98 0.17
CA TRP A 88 -5.89 -7.42 0.06
C TRP A 88 -5.36 -8.02 1.36
N ILE A 89 -5.90 -9.18 1.73
CA ILE A 89 -5.41 -10.02 2.83
C ILE A 89 -5.09 -11.42 2.30
N LYS A 90 -4.06 -12.04 2.89
CA LYS A 90 -3.70 -13.44 2.63
C LYS A 90 -4.00 -14.27 3.88
N TYR A 91 -4.90 -15.23 3.75
CA TYR A 91 -5.23 -16.19 4.80
C TYR A 91 -5.10 -17.61 4.26
N GLU A 92 -4.34 -18.46 4.96
CA GLU A 92 -4.13 -19.88 4.60
C GLU A 92 -3.76 -20.09 3.11
N GLY A 93 -2.85 -19.25 2.59
CA GLY A 93 -2.37 -19.34 1.21
C GLY A 93 -3.33 -18.80 0.14
N ARG A 94 -4.49 -18.26 0.54
CA ARG A 94 -5.49 -17.65 -0.35
C ARG A 94 -5.54 -16.15 -0.16
N TRP A 95 -5.67 -15.43 -1.27
CA TRP A 95 -5.80 -13.97 -1.27
C TRP A 95 -7.26 -13.58 -1.51
N SER A 96 -7.73 -12.58 -0.77
CA SER A 96 -9.05 -11.96 -0.96
C SER A 96 -8.97 -10.44 -0.79
N ILE A 97 -9.95 -9.75 -1.38
CA ILE A 97 -10.19 -8.33 -1.10
C ILE A 97 -10.96 -8.26 0.22
N GLU A 98 -10.41 -7.55 1.18
CA GLU A 98 -11.03 -7.30 2.49
C GLU A 98 -11.78 -5.97 2.49
N LEU A 99 -11.18 -4.92 1.91
CA LEU A 99 -11.78 -3.59 1.82
C LEU A 99 -11.75 -3.07 0.40
N ILE A 100 -12.81 -2.35 0.04
CA ILE A 100 -12.94 -1.61 -1.21
C ILE A 100 -13.23 -0.15 -0.85
N ASN A 101 -12.44 0.77 -1.40
CA ASN A 101 -12.76 2.19 -1.37
C ASN A 101 -12.87 2.68 -2.82
N ASP A 102 -14.10 3.04 -3.20
CA ASP A 102 -14.43 3.56 -4.52
C ASP A 102 -15.05 4.95 -4.37
N ARG A 103 -14.24 5.98 -4.61
CA ARG A 103 -14.67 7.38 -4.62
C ARG A 103 -14.86 7.91 -6.04
N ASN A 104 -14.63 7.08 -7.06
CA ASN A 104 -14.63 7.48 -8.47
C ASN A 104 -13.82 8.77 -8.72
N THR A 105 -12.65 8.90 -8.10
CA THR A 105 -11.77 10.06 -8.21
C THR A 105 -10.33 9.58 -8.11
N PRO A 106 -9.45 9.97 -9.04
CA PRO A 106 -8.07 9.50 -9.01
C PRO A 106 -7.37 9.83 -7.69
N VAL A 107 -6.65 8.84 -7.18
CA VAL A 107 -5.81 8.96 -5.98
C VAL A 107 -4.45 9.46 -6.42
N THR A 108 -4.00 10.57 -5.84
CA THR A 108 -2.67 11.12 -6.11
C THR A 108 -1.62 10.59 -5.15
N HIS A 109 -2.03 10.21 -3.93
CA HIS A 109 -1.13 9.64 -2.94
C HIS A 109 -1.84 8.68 -1.97
N PHE A 110 -1.09 7.68 -1.50
CA PHE A 110 -1.55 6.72 -0.50
C PHE A 110 -0.38 6.36 0.44
N ALA A 111 -0.61 6.40 1.75
CA ALA A 111 0.37 5.98 2.75
C ALA A 111 -0.30 5.33 3.97
N TRP A 112 0.22 4.18 4.40
CA TRP A 112 -0.09 3.62 5.72
C TRP A 112 0.67 4.41 6.80
N SER A 113 0.09 4.54 7.99
CA SER A 113 0.82 4.99 9.19
C SER A 113 1.90 3.97 9.56
N HIS A 114 2.91 4.40 10.32
CA HIS A 114 4.03 3.54 10.70
C HIS A 114 3.58 2.36 11.58
N ASP A 115 2.62 2.60 12.48
CA ASP A 115 1.96 1.56 13.27
C ASP A 115 0.95 0.70 12.47
N GLY A 116 0.70 1.06 11.21
CA GLY A 116 -0.20 0.37 10.28
C GLY A 116 -1.68 0.50 10.60
N ARG A 117 -2.09 1.25 11.63
CA ARG A 117 -3.50 1.37 12.04
C ARG A 117 -4.32 2.28 11.15
N MET A 118 -3.67 3.18 10.43
CA MET A 118 -4.32 4.20 9.61
C MET A 118 -3.79 4.22 8.18
N ALA A 119 -4.63 4.67 7.26
CA ALA A 119 -4.29 4.98 5.89
C ALA A 119 -4.61 6.45 5.61
N LEU A 120 -3.66 7.15 5.01
CA LEU A 120 -3.84 8.46 4.39
C LEU A 120 -4.10 8.26 2.90
N ILE A 121 -5.17 8.85 2.40
CA ILE A 121 -5.54 8.85 0.97
C ILE A 121 -5.73 10.29 0.53
N CYS A 122 -4.97 10.70 -0.49
CA CYS A 122 -5.08 12.01 -1.12
C CYS A 122 -5.66 11.85 -2.53
N TYR A 123 -6.66 12.66 -2.85
CA TYR A 123 -7.36 12.61 -4.12
C TYR A 123 -7.03 13.82 -4.99
N GLN A 124 -7.19 13.66 -6.29
CA GLN A 124 -6.93 14.70 -7.28
C GLN A 124 -7.82 15.94 -7.11
N ASP A 125 -9.03 15.77 -6.59
CA ASP A 125 -9.94 16.88 -6.31
C ASP A 125 -9.60 17.65 -5.01
N GLY A 126 -8.50 17.31 -4.33
CA GLY A 126 -8.10 17.95 -3.08
C GLY A 126 -8.78 17.36 -1.84
N PHE A 127 -9.61 16.33 -2.00
CA PHE A 127 -10.12 15.58 -0.86
C PHE A 127 -8.99 14.78 -0.21
N VAL A 128 -8.91 14.82 1.11
CA VAL A 128 -7.98 14.04 1.91
C VAL A 128 -8.77 13.21 2.91
N LEU A 129 -8.44 11.93 3.02
CA LEU A 129 -9.10 10.97 3.90
C LEU A 129 -8.06 10.28 4.77
N VAL A 130 -8.34 10.22 6.06
CA VAL A 130 -7.68 9.32 7.01
C VAL A 130 -8.69 8.28 7.47
N GLY A 131 -8.40 7.01 7.18
CA GLY A 131 -9.22 5.87 7.59
C GLY A 131 -8.40 4.85 8.38
N SER A 132 -9.08 3.97 9.08
CA SER A 132 -8.48 2.85 9.81
C SER A 132 -8.17 1.69 8.87
N VAL A 133 -7.26 0.83 9.30
CA VAL A 133 -6.93 -0.43 8.63
C VAL A 133 -8.12 -1.40 8.53
N ALA A 134 -9.19 -1.15 9.29
CA ALA A 134 -10.44 -1.90 9.25
C ALA A 134 -11.56 -1.19 8.44
N GLY A 135 -11.25 -0.08 7.77
CA GLY A 135 -12.18 0.63 6.89
C GLY A 135 -13.03 1.71 7.56
N GLN A 136 -12.79 2.04 8.83
CA GLN A 136 -13.50 3.14 9.49
C GLN A 136 -12.89 4.49 9.12
N ARG A 137 -13.71 5.47 8.73
CA ARG A 137 -13.23 6.84 8.51
C ARG A 137 -12.99 7.53 9.86
N TYR A 138 -11.77 8.01 10.10
CA TYR A 138 -11.43 8.81 11.27
C TYR A 138 -11.54 10.30 11.00
N TRP A 139 -11.01 10.75 9.86
CA TRP A 139 -11.00 12.16 9.52
C TRP A 139 -10.97 12.35 8.01
N SER A 140 -11.44 13.50 7.54
CA SER A 140 -11.25 13.93 6.16
C SER A 140 -11.39 15.44 6.05
N SER A 141 -10.79 16.04 5.02
CA SER A 141 -11.02 17.43 4.68
C SER A 141 -11.01 17.64 3.16
N MET A 142 -11.69 18.69 2.72
CA MET A 142 -11.59 19.20 1.36
C MET A 142 -10.62 20.37 1.36
N LEU A 143 -9.51 20.23 0.64
CA LEU A 143 -8.52 21.29 0.51
C LEU A 143 -8.87 22.13 -0.72
N ASN A 144 -9.56 23.24 -0.51
CA ASN A 144 -9.97 24.18 -1.56
C ASN A 144 -8.79 25.04 -2.03
N LEU A 145 -7.78 24.40 -2.60
CA LEU A 145 -6.60 25.05 -3.15
C LEU A 145 -6.63 24.88 -4.68
N ASN A 146 -6.20 25.90 -5.42
CA ASN A 146 -5.92 25.73 -6.86
C ASN A 146 -4.59 24.99 -7.05
N ALA A 147 -4.50 23.78 -6.50
CA ALA A 147 -3.28 23.02 -6.36
C ALA A 147 -3.56 21.51 -6.37
N THR A 148 -2.60 20.73 -6.86
CA THR A 148 -2.65 19.27 -6.84
C THR A 148 -1.82 18.75 -5.66
N ILE A 149 -2.38 17.78 -4.92
CA ILE A 149 -1.62 17.08 -3.87
C ILE A 149 -0.61 16.14 -4.54
N THR A 150 0.68 16.34 -4.27
CA THR A 150 1.76 15.54 -4.85
C THR A 150 2.28 14.47 -3.90
N CYS A 151 2.16 14.67 -2.59
CA CYS A 151 2.67 13.76 -1.57
C CYS A 151 1.91 13.94 -0.25
N GLY A 152 1.83 12.87 0.55
CA GLY A 152 1.31 12.90 1.92
C GLY A 152 2.12 11.96 2.81
N ILE A 153 2.66 12.46 3.92
CA ILE A 153 3.47 11.67 4.85
C ILE A 153 2.94 11.77 6.27
N TRP A 154 3.08 10.69 7.02
CA TRP A 154 2.81 10.66 8.46
C TRP A 154 4.00 11.23 9.24
N THR A 155 3.73 11.91 10.35
CA THR A 155 4.78 12.19 11.34
C THR A 155 5.29 10.88 11.94
N PRO A 156 6.53 10.85 12.47
CA PRO A 156 7.11 9.62 13.02
C PRO A 156 6.31 8.98 14.17
N ASP A 157 5.47 9.77 14.84
CA ASP A 157 4.59 9.36 15.94
C ASP A 157 3.14 9.04 15.49
N ASP A 158 2.87 9.10 14.17
CA ASP A 158 1.56 8.90 13.55
C ASP A 158 0.44 9.86 14.01
N GLN A 159 0.78 10.96 14.69
CA GLN A 159 -0.23 11.91 15.20
C GLN A 159 -0.71 12.93 14.16
N GLN A 160 0.10 13.23 13.16
CA GLN A 160 -0.20 14.24 12.14
C GLN A 160 0.20 13.75 10.74
N VAL A 161 -0.32 14.44 9.73
CA VAL A 161 0.05 14.24 8.34
C VAL A 161 0.51 15.55 7.71
N PHE A 162 1.60 15.50 6.95
CA PHE A 162 2.02 16.60 6.09
C PHE A 162 1.63 16.29 4.66
N VAL A 163 1.01 17.28 3.99
CA VAL A 163 0.59 17.16 2.60
C VAL A 163 1.32 18.21 1.78
N GLN A 164 1.95 17.78 0.69
CA GLN A 164 2.64 18.65 -0.25
C GLN A 164 1.73 18.96 -1.44
N PHE A 165 1.74 20.21 -1.88
CA PHE A 165 0.95 20.70 -3.01
C PHE A 165 1.84 21.29 -4.10
N SER A 166 1.35 21.23 -5.34
CA SER A 166 1.89 21.97 -6.48
C SER A 166 0.79 22.84 -7.08
N LEU A 167 1.08 24.13 -7.29
CA LEU A 167 0.12 25.07 -7.85
C LEU A 167 -0.19 24.72 -9.31
N ILE A 168 -1.45 24.88 -9.69
CA ILE A 168 -1.88 24.77 -11.08
C ILE A 168 -1.63 26.13 -11.72
N ASN A 169 -0.61 26.20 -12.58
CA ASN A 169 -0.28 27.40 -13.37
C ASN A 169 -1.30 27.64 -14.49
#